data_AF-A0A0L7KKU7-F1
#
_entry.id   AF-A0A0L7KKU7-F1
#
_cell.length_a   1.000
_cell.length_b   1.000
_cell.length_c   1.000
_cell.angle_alpha   90.00
_cell.angle_beta   90.00
_cell.angle_gamma   90.00
#
_symmetry.space_group_name_H-M   'P 1'
#
loop_
_entity.id
_entity.type
_entity.pdbx_description
1 polymer ?
#
loop_
_entity_poly.entity_id
_entity_poly.type
_entity_poly.pdbx_seq_one_letter_code
_entity_poly.pdbx_strand_id
1 'polypeptide(L)'
;MDSGDMQKPLHLFPNPEKDKQRFNIWVCSIGGDIIGLDNDDIYKYRRVCHAHFEEKFCYRYKKLSDIAIPTLNLPGPTSLAKFTLLDERRPLRQMQHDQPRNLPSTSK
;
A
#
# COMPACT_ATOMS: atom_id res chain seq x y z
N MET A 1 24.61 -16.92 -25.75
CA MET A 1 24.49 -17.40 -24.37
C MET A 1 23.05 -17.13 -23.98
N ASP A 2 22.21 -18.16 -24.07
CA ASP A 2 20.78 -18.08 -23.77
C ASP A 2 20.64 -17.98 -22.25
N SER A 3 20.45 -16.76 -21.74
CA SER A 3 20.17 -16.53 -20.33
C SER A 3 18.76 -17.00 -20.08
N GLY A 4 18.62 -18.29 -19.75
CA GLY A 4 17.37 -18.90 -19.34
C GLY A 4 16.74 -18.06 -18.24
N ASP A 5 15.66 -17.36 -18.59
CA ASP A 5 14.80 -16.66 -17.65
C ASP A 5 14.19 -17.73 -16.74
N MET A 6 14.91 -17.98 -15.66
CA MET A 6 14.70 -19.10 -14.78
C MET A 6 13.43 -18.79 -13.98
N GLN A 7 12.28 -19.16 -14.53
CA GLN A 7 10.94 -18.87 -14.01
C GLN A 7 10.95 -18.90 -12.48
N LYS A 8 11.02 -17.71 -11.88
CA LYS A 8 11.10 -17.58 -10.43
C LYS A 8 9.71 -17.88 -9.88
N PRO A 9 9.60 -18.80 -8.90
CA PRO A 9 8.31 -19.17 -8.31
C PRO A 9 7.54 -17.95 -7.81
N LEU A 10 6.22 -18.00 -7.96
CA LEU A 10 5.30 -17.01 -7.43
C LEU A 10 4.59 -17.62 -6.20
N HIS A 11 4.71 -16.95 -5.07
CA HIS A 11 4.14 -17.38 -3.79
C HIS A 11 2.82 -16.69 -3.51
N LEU A 12 1.81 -17.45 -3.07
CA LEU A 12 0.57 -16.88 -2.57
C LEU A 12 0.81 -16.18 -1.23
N PHE A 13 -0.03 -15.19 -0.95
CA PHE A 13 -0.12 -14.64 0.39
C PHE A 13 -0.64 -15.71 1.38
N PRO A 14 -0.26 -15.63 2.67
CA PRO A 14 -0.87 -16.42 3.73
C PRO A 14 -2.39 -16.24 3.73
N ASN A 15 -3.15 -17.26 4.14
CA ASN A 15 -4.61 -17.12 4.24
C ASN A 15 -4.94 -16.14 5.39
N PRO A 16 -5.65 -15.03 5.14
CA PRO A 16 -5.94 -14.02 6.16
C PRO A 16 -6.87 -14.51 7.29
N GLU A 17 -7.67 -15.55 7.06
CA GLU A 17 -8.51 -16.18 8.10
C GLU A 17 -7.70 -17.11 9.02
N LYS A 18 -6.61 -17.71 8.52
CA LYS A 18 -5.78 -18.67 9.27
C LYS A 18 -4.54 -18.04 9.89
N ASP A 19 -3.94 -17.07 9.21
CA ASP A 19 -2.69 -16.42 9.60
C ASP A 19 -2.70 -14.92 9.21
N LYS A 20 -3.61 -14.20 9.87
CA LYS A 20 -3.79 -12.76 9.65
C LYS A 20 -2.54 -11.95 9.95
N GLN A 21 -1.77 -12.36 10.97
CA GLN A 21 -0.57 -11.63 11.40
C GLN A 21 0.49 -11.67 10.29
N ARG A 22 0.81 -12.86 9.77
CA ARG A 22 1.80 -12.99 8.70
C ARG A 22 1.30 -12.36 7.40
N PHE A 23 0.01 -12.49 7.10
CA PHE A 23 -0.62 -11.80 5.97
C PHE A 23 -0.39 -10.28 6.04
N ASN A 24 -0.72 -9.66 7.18
CA ASN A 24 -0.53 -8.23 7.38
C ASN A 24 0.95 -7.82 7.26
N ILE A 25 1.87 -8.62 7.80
CA ILE A 25 3.31 -8.35 7.66
C ILE A 25 3.71 -8.36 6.19
N TRP A 26 3.25 -9.32 5.39
CA TRP A 26 3.53 -9.34 3.96
C TRP A 26 2.97 -8.11 3.25
N VAL A 27 1.72 -7.73 3.53
CA VAL A 27 1.09 -6.54 2.94
C VAL A 27 1.86 -5.27 3.29
N CYS A 28 2.22 -5.08 4.57
CA CYS A 28 2.97 -3.92 5.03
C CYS A 28 4.41 -3.88 4.49
N SER A 29 5.09 -5.02 4.42
CA SER A 29 6.47 -5.09 3.90
C SER A 29 6.54 -4.75 2.41
N ILE A 30 5.56 -5.21 1.62
CA ILE A 30 5.50 -4.92 0.19
C ILE A 30 5.03 -3.48 -0.05
N GLY A 31 4.00 -3.05 0.69
CA GLY A 31 3.47 -1.69 0.65
C GLY A 31 2.91 -1.25 -0.69
N GLY A 32 2.81 0.07 -0.89
CA GLY A 32 2.24 0.66 -2.11
C GLY A 32 0.75 0.39 -2.25
N ASP A 33 0.30 0.21 -3.51
CA ASP A 33 -1.12 0.14 -3.85
C ASP A 33 -1.84 -1.09 -3.28
N ILE A 34 -1.11 -2.14 -2.87
CA ILE A 34 -1.75 -3.35 -2.34
C ILE A 34 -2.36 -3.14 -0.94
N ILE A 35 -1.91 -2.11 -0.19
CA ILE A 35 -2.43 -1.83 1.16
C ILE A 35 -3.93 -1.45 1.11
N GLY A 36 -4.38 -0.84 0.00
CA GLY A 36 -5.76 -0.41 -0.18
C GLY A 36 -6.70 -1.47 -0.74
N LEU A 37 -6.24 -2.69 -0.98
CA LEU A 37 -7.04 -3.78 -1.56
C LEU A 37 -7.72 -4.61 -0.46
N ASP A 38 -8.82 -5.26 -0.82
CA ASP A 38 -9.48 -6.22 0.06
C ASP A 38 -8.62 -7.47 0.31
N ASN A 39 -8.68 -8.01 1.52
CA ASN A 39 -7.88 -9.16 1.92
C ASN A 39 -8.13 -10.39 1.04
N ASP A 40 -9.39 -10.61 0.64
CA ASP A 40 -9.78 -11.71 -0.23
C ASP A 40 -9.18 -11.57 -1.63
N ASP A 41 -9.14 -10.34 -2.16
CA ASP A 41 -8.52 -10.04 -3.45
C ASP A 41 -7.01 -10.24 -3.41
N ILE A 42 -6.36 -9.80 -2.33
CA ILE A 42 -4.92 -10.00 -2.13
C ILE A 42 -4.62 -11.50 -2.08
N TYR A 43 -5.32 -12.26 -1.23
CA TYR A 43 -5.11 -13.69 -1.06
C TYR A 43 -5.34 -14.46 -2.38
N LYS A 44 -6.42 -14.15 -3.08
CA LYS A 44 -6.82 -14.89 -4.28
C LYS A 44 -5.95 -14.55 -5.49
N TYR A 45 -5.64 -13.27 -5.71
CA TYR A 45 -5.08 -12.80 -6.97
C TYR A 45 -3.64 -12.28 -6.90
N ARG A 46 -3.12 -11.91 -5.72
CA ARG A 46 -1.76 -11.37 -5.61
C ARG A 46 -0.75 -12.46 -5.30
N ARG A 47 0.46 -12.31 -5.86
CA ARG A 47 1.57 -13.23 -5.67
C ARG A 47 2.85 -12.46 -5.45
N VAL A 48 3.79 -13.07 -4.73
CA VAL A 48 5.10 -12.50 -4.43
C VAL A 48 6.17 -13.37 -5.07
N CYS A 49 7.05 -12.77 -5.87
CA CYS A 49 8.16 -13.49 -6.48
C CYS A 49 9.11 -14.06 -5.43
N HIS A 50 9.65 -15.24 -5.69
CA HIS A 50 10.63 -15.90 -4.83
C HIS A 50 11.85 -15.01 -4.50
N ALA A 51 12.21 -14.10 -5.40
CA ALA A 51 13.31 -13.16 -5.23
C ALA A 51 13.14 -12.15 -4.08
N HIS A 52 11.94 -12.04 -3.49
CA HIS A 52 11.69 -11.18 -2.34
C HIS A 52 11.99 -11.85 -0.98
N PHE A 53 12.30 -13.15 -0.98
CA PHE A 53 12.58 -13.91 0.24
C PHE A 53 14.06 -14.26 0.33
N GLU A 54 14.62 -14.16 1.53
CA GLU A 54 15.97 -14.65 1.79
C GLU A 54 16.05 -16.16 1.59
N GLU A 55 17.15 -16.63 1.01
CA GLU A 55 17.38 -18.04 0.70
C GLU A 55 17.27 -18.94 1.94
N LYS A 56 17.60 -18.43 3.14
CA LYS A 56 17.45 -19.16 4.41
C LYS A 56 16.01 -19.55 4.73
N PHE A 57 15.02 -18.85 4.17
CA PHE A 57 13.60 -19.16 4.32
C PHE A 57 13.03 -19.99 3.17
N CYS A 58 13.87 -20.35 2.20
CA CYS A 58 13.51 -21.10 1.01
C CYS A 58 13.97 -22.56 1.17
N TYR A 59 13.05 -23.51 0.96
CA TYR A 59 13.31 -24.94 1.08
C TYR A 59 13.31 -25.66 -0.27
N ARG A 60 13.69 -26.95 -0.25
CA ARG A 60 13.57 -27.87 -1.39
C ARG A 60 12.20 -27.76 -2.05
N TYR A 61 12.18 -27.94 -3.37
CA TYR A 61 10.99 -27.77 -4.21
C TYR A 61 10.41 -26.36 -4.23
N LYS A 62 11.26 -25.34 -4.05
CA LYS A 62 10.88 -23.93 -4.21
C LYS A 62 9.73 -23.53 -3.27
N LYS A 63 9.67 -24.12 -2.06
CA LYS A 63 8.69 -23.78 -1.01
C LYS A 63 9.25 -22.75 -0.03
N LEU A 64 8.37 -21.97 0.58
CA LEU A 64 8.72 -21.07 1.68
C LEU A 64 8.50 -21.72 3.04
N SER A 65 9.32 -21.34 4.01
CA SER A 65 9.10 -21.61 5.43
C SER A 65 7.81 -20.97 5.92
N ASP A 66 7.21 -21.50 6.99
CA ASP A 66 6.01 -20.92 7.62
C ASP A 66 6.27 -19.60 8.36
N ILE A 67 7.54 -19.22 8.52
CA ILE A 67 7.94 -17.91 9.06
C ILE A 67 8.49 -16.97 8.00
N ALA A 68 8.50 -17.37 6.72
CA ALA A 68 9.07 -16.56 5.66
C ALA A 68 8.26 -15.26 5.48
N ILE A 69 8.99 -14.14 5.44
CA ILE A 69 8.46 -12.81 5.12
C ILE A 69 9.30 -12.19 4.00
N PRO A 70 8.72 -11.35 3.13
CA PRO A 70 9.47 -10.71 2.07
C PRO A 70 10.33 -9.61 2.70
N THR A 71 11.64 -9.70 2.51
CA THR A 71 12.65 -8.76 3.06
C THR A 71 13.61 -8.23 1.99
N LEU A 72 13.67 -8.88 0.82
CA LEU A 72 14.57 -8.51 -0.28
C LEU A 72 13.84 -7.76 -1.38
N ASN A 73 14.54 -6.84 -2.05
CA ASN A 73 14.06 -6.12 -3.24
C ASN A 73 12.68 -5.47 -3.06
N LEU A 74 12.34 -5.09 -1.83
CA LEU A 74 11.11 -4.36 -1.55
C LEU A 74 11.21 -2.97 -2.17
N PRO A 75 10.10 -2.38 -2.64
CA PRO A 75 10.11 -0.96 -2.95
C PRO A 75 10.54 -0.26 -1.65
N GLY A 76 11.73 0.34 -1.66
CA GLY A 76 12.26 1.04 -0.49
C GLY A 76 11.21 2.01 0.03
N PRO A 77 11.24 2.39 1.33
CA PRO A 77 10.29 3.33 1.89
C PRO A 77 10.21 4.48 0.92
N THR A 78 9.06 4.61 0.27
CA THR A 78 8.85 5.63 -0.74
C THR A 78 9.18 6.89 0.01
N SER A 79 10.31 7.52 -0.31
CA SER A 79 10.70 8.82 0.24
C SER A 79 9.41 9.61 0.23
N LEU A 80 8.89 9.90 1.43
CA LEU A 80 7.68 10.67 1.70
C LEU A 80 7.45 11.56 0.49
N ALA A 81 6.45 11.21 -0.29
CA ALA A 81 6.28 11.79 -1.60
C ALA A 81 6.42 13.31 -1.47
N LYS A 82 7.34 13.89 -2.25
CA LYS A 82 7.63 15.33 -2.27
C LYS A 82 6.43 16.07 -2.88
N PHE A 83 5.26 15.94 -2.27
CA PHE A 83 4.02 16.59 -2.67
C PHE A 83 3.71 17.81 -1.80
N THR A 84 4.56 18.15 -0.83
CA THR A 84 4.52 19.44 -0.15
C THR A 84 5.58 20.37 -0.74
N LEU A 85 5.15 21.55 -1.19
CA LEU A 85 5.92 22.72 -1.69
C LEU A 85 5.99 23.02 -3.20
N LEU A 86 5.01 22.60 -4.02
CA LEU A 86 4.80 23.24 -5.34
C LEU A 86 3.32 23.48 -5.67
N ASP A 87 2.50 23.89 -4.70
CA ASP A 87 1.22 24.54 -5.01
C ASP A 87 0.84 25.57 -3.94
N GLU A 88 1.71 26.55 -3.72
CA GLU A 88 1.46 27.74 -2.88
C GLU A 88 1.22 28.97 -3.78
N ARG A 89 0.30 28.88 -4.76
CA ARG A 89 -0.19 30.06 -5.51
C ARG A 89 -1.67 30.02 -5.89
N ARG A 90 -2.56 29.78 -4.92
CA ARG A 90 -3.96 30.24 -5.06
C ARG A 90 -4.27 31.28 -3.98
N PRO A 91 -4.47 32.55 -4.34
CA PRO A 91 -4.91 33.55 -3.37
C PRO A 91 -6.33 33.22 -2.92
N LEU A 92 -6.51 33.03 -1.61
CA LEU A 92 -7.82 32.93 -0.96
C LEU A 92 -8.60 34.21 -1.26
N ARG A 93 -9.67 34.10 -2.05
CA ARG A 93 -10.70 35.14 -2.10
C ARG A 93 -11.36 35.21 -0.73
N GLN A 94 -11.17 36.33 -0.06
CA GLN A 94 -11.79 36.68 1.22
C GLN A 94 -13.30 36.78 1.04
N MET A 95 -14.05 35.75 1.48
CA MET A 95 -15.48 35.85 1.72
C MET A 95 -15.69 36.06 3.22
N GLN A 96 -15.88 37.31 3.63
CA GLN A 96 -16.42 37.61 4.95
C GLN A 96 -17.90 37.27 4.95
N HIS A 97 -18.25 36.19 5.64
CA HIS A 97 -19.58 36.07 6.24
C HIS A 97 -19.60 36.93 7.50
N ASP A 98 -20.64 37.75 7.66
CA ASP A 98 -21.31 37.82 8.96
C ASP A 98 -22.81 38.14 8.82
N GLN A 99 -23.57 37.11 9.17
CA GLN A 99 -24.94 36.92 9.69
C GLN A 99 -26.17 37.81 9.37
N PRO A 100 -27.39 37.20 9.52
CA PRO A 100 -28.66 37.77 9.09
C PRO A 100 -29.50 38.43 10.20
N ARG A 101 -30.44 39.27 9.72
CA ARG A 101 -31.77 39.63 10.25
C ARG A 101 -31.86 40.52 11.51
N ASN A 102 -32.38 41.74 11.30
CA ASN A 102 -33.42 42.31 12.15
C ASN A 102 -34.49 43.05 11.29
N LEU A 103 -35.72 42.97 11.77
CA LEU A 103 -37.02 43.20 11.12
C LEU A 103 -37.35 44.69 10.80
N PRO A 104 -38.44 44.97 10.05
CA PRO A 104 -38.72 46.26 9.43
C PRO A 104 -39.36 47.25 10.41
N SER A 105 -39.12 48.55 10.19
CA SER A 105 -39.90 49.62 10.80
C SER A 105 -40.49 50.53 9.73
N THR A 106 -41.80 50.73 9.86
CA THR A 106 -42.73 51.37 8.94
C THR A 106 -42.71 52.90 9.01
N SER A 107 -42.96 53.51 7.84
CA SER A 107 -43.67 54.78 7.58
C SER A 107 -43.15 56.10 8.15
N LYS A 108 -42.89 57.07 7.25
CA LYS A 108 -43.87 58.13 6.92
C LYS A 108 -43.55 58.79 5.58
#